data_AF-A0A7G3UV38-F1
#
_entry.id   AF-A0A7G3UV38-F1
#
_cell.length_a   1.000
_cell.length_b   1.000
_cell.length_c   1.000
_cell.angle_alpha   90.00
_cell.angle_beta   90.00
_cell.angle_gamma   90.00
#
_symmetry.space_group_name_H-M   'P 1'
#
loop_
_entity.id
_entity.type
_entity.pdbx_description
1 polymer ?
#
loop_
_entity_poly.entity_id
_entity_poly.type
_entity_poly.pdbx_seq_one_letter_code
_entity_poly.pdbx_strand_id
1 'polypeptide(L)' 'LADIRMGTCVHGIECHPGQGAKLARAAGTYAKIIKEPAPQCLVRLPSGVEKLIDSRCRATIGIASNPNHGARKLRKAGQS' A
#
# COMPACT_ATOMS: atom_id res chain seq x y z
N LEU A 1 -8.84 -8.89 -1.40
CA LEU A 1 -7.52 -9.37 -0.97
C LEU A 1 -7.43 -10.89 -1.05
N ALA A 2 -8.56 -11.59 -1.00
CA ALA A 2 -8.67 -13.03 -1.18
C ALA A 2 -7.92 -13.61 -2.41
N ASP A 3 -7.90 -12.91 -3.54
CA ASP A 3 -7.30 -13.44 -4.78
C ASP A 3 -5.79 -13.14 -4.91
N ILE A 4 -5.21 -12.43 -3.94
CA ILE A 4 -3.82 -11.98 -4.03
C ILE A 4 -2.90 -12.93 -3.25
N ARG A 5 -1.85 -13.42 -3.92
CA ARG A 5 -0.86 -14.35 -3.32
C ARG A 5 0.04 -13.66 -2.29
N MET A 6 0.50 -14.45 -1.31
CA MET A 6 1.51 -14.02 -0.34
C MET A 6 2.76 -13.50 -1.03
N GLY A 7 3.39 -12.48 -0.45
CA GLY A 7 4.65 -11.91 -0.93
C GLY A 7 4.51 -10.87 -2.04
N THR A 8 3.31 -10.70 -2.60
CA THR A 8 3.05 -9.67 -3.61
C THR A 8 3.13 -8.26 -3.03
N CYS A 9 3.64 -7.33 -3.85
CA CYS A 9 3.61 -5.91 -3.56
C CYS A 9 2.28 -5.32 -4.05
N VAL A 10 1.60 -4.59 -3.17
CA VAL A 10 0.31 -3.98 -3.43
C VAL A 10 0.31 -2.51 -2.99
N HIS A 11 -0.47 -1.68 -3.64
CA HIS A 11 -0.70 -0.28 -3.26
C HIS A 11 -2.19 0.04 -3.32
N GLY A 12 -2.59 1.17 -2.74
CA GLY A 12 -3.99 1.59 -2.72
C GLY A 12 -4.91 0.58 -2.02
N ILE A 13 -4.62 0.24 -0.77
CA ILE A 13 -5.39 -0.76 -0.01
C ILE A 13 -6.57 -0.10 0.71
N GLU A 14 -7.72 -0.76 0.69
CA GLU A 14 -8.90 -0.37 1.46
C GLU A 14 -8.72 -0.69 2.96
N CYS A 15 -9.15 0.22 3.85
CA CYS A 15 -9.14 -0.06 5.29
C CYS A 15 -10.32 -0.95 5.72
N HIS A 16 -11.45 -0.81 5.03
CA HIS A 16 -12.67 -1.60 5.20
C HIS A 16 -13.28 -1.80 3.81
N PRO A 17 -14.01 -2.91 3.58
CA PRO A 17 -14.58 -3.22 2.28
C PRO A 17 -15.49 -2.07 1.81
N GLY A 18 -15.25 -1.57 0.60
CA GLY A 18 -16.08 -0.53 -0.03
C GLY A 18 -15.80 0.91 0.41
N GLN A 19 -14.84 1.16 1.31
CA GLN A 19 -14.46 2.54 1.70
C GLN A 19 -13.46 3.19 0.72
N GLY A 20 -13.05 2.48 -0.33
CA GLY A 20 -12.02 2.93 -1.25
C GLY A 20 -10.61 2.89 -0.65
N ALA A 21 -9.63 3.09 -1.54
CA ALA A 21 -8.22 3.01 -1.19
C ALA A 21 -7.82 4.14 -0.21
N LYS A 22 -7.31 3.77 0.97
CA LYS A 22 -6.84 4.71 1.99
C LYS A 22 -5.36 4.54 2.31
N LEU A 23 -4.83 3.32 2.20
CA LEU A 23 -3.47 2.97 2.58
C LEU A 23 -2.56 2.85 1.35
N ALA A 24 -1.26 3.12 1.54
CA ALA A 24 -0.22 3.01 0.50
C ALA A 24 -0.58 3.75 -0.81
N ARG A 25 -0.89 5.05 -0.71
CA ARG A 25 -1.26 5.92 -1.84
C ARG A 25 -0.17 6.92 -2.26
N ALA A 26 0.82 7.13 -1.42
CA ALA A 26 1.86 8.12 -1.69
C ALA A 26 2.80 7.64 -2.81
N ALA A 27 3.48 8.59 -3.45
CA ALA A 27 4.38 8.33 -4.56
C ALA A 27 5.44 7.28 -4.18
N GLY A 28 5.62 6.25 -5.01
CA GLY A 28 6.58 5.17 -4.77
C GLY A 28 6.24 4.21 -3.63
N THR A 29 5.12 4.39 -2.93
CA THR A 29 4.77 3.52 -1.80
C THR A 29 4.16 2.20 -2.25
N TYR A 30 4.43 1.16 -1.47
CA TYR A 30 3.83 -0.15 -1.59
C TYR A 30 3.71 -0.77 -0.20
N ALA A 31 2.90 -1.81 -0.12
CA ALA A 31 2.72 -2.67 1.03
C ALA A 31 2.90 -4.12 0.58
N LYS A 32 3.26 -5.01 1.50
CA LYS A 32 3.52 -6.42 1.18
C LYS A 32 2.57 -7.33 1.94
N ILE A 33 1.98 -8.30 1.26
CA ILE A 33 1.14 -9.31 1.92
C ILE A 33 2.06 -10.34 2.57
N ILE A 34 1.99 -10.48 3.89
CA ILE A 34 2.82 -11.41 4.66
C ILE A 34 2.12 -12.75 4.83
N LYS A 35 0.81 -12.74 5.11
CA LYS A 35 0.06 -13.96 5.43
C LYS A 35 -1.11 -14.14 4.47
N GLU A 36 -1.33 -15.39 4.09
CA GLU A 36 -2.41 -15.82 3.19
C GLU A 36 -3.82 -15.48 3.73
N PRO A 37 -4.82 -15.33 2.84
CA PRO A 37 -6.17 -14.92 3.21
C PRO A 37 -6.99 -16.06 3.86
N ALA A 38 -7.36 -15.91 5.13
CA ALA A 38 -8.70 -16.19 5.69
C ALA A 38 -8.70 -16.14 7.25
N PRO A 39 -9.61 -15.43 7.93
CA PRO A 39 -10.57 -14.41 7.45
C PRO A 39 -9.94 -13.01 7.28
N GLN A 40 -8.72 -12.80 7.79
CA GLN A 40 -7.98 -11.54 7.71
C GLN A 40 -6.61 -11.77 7.06
N CYS A 41 -6.18 -10.81 6.25
CA CYS A 41 -4.85 -10.75 5.68
C CYS A 41 -3.92 -9.92 6.56
N LEU A 42 -2.72 -10.41 6.80
CA LEU A 42 -1.66 -9.63 7.41
C LEU A 42 -0.87 -8.90 6.32
N VAL A 43 -0.89 -7.57 6.36
CA VAL A 43 -0.23 -6.72 5.38
C VAL A 43 0.79 -5.83 6.09
N ARG A 44 2.01 -5.79 5.57
CA ARG A 44 3.05 -4.86 6.02
C ARG A 44 2.93 -3.55 5.26
N LEU A 45 2.66 -2.48 6.00
CA LEU A 45 2.52 -1.13 5.47
C LEU A 45 3.89 -0.52 5.14
N PRO A 46 3.94 0.53 4.31
CA PRO A 46 5.17 1.26 4.02
C PRO A 46 5.80 1.89 5.27
N SER A 47 5.03 2.11 6.34
CA SER A 47 5.55 2.55 7.65
C SER A 47 6.32 1.47 8.41
N GLY A 48 6.35 0.23 7.90
CA GLY A 48 6.95 -0.93 8.57
C GLY A 48 6.00 -1.66 9.51
N VAL A 49 4.84 -1.06 9.84
CA VAL A 49 3.84 -1.64 10.74
C VAL A 49 3.05 -2.74 10.01
N GLU A 50 2.84 -3.86 10.70
CA GLU A 50 1.97 -4.93 10.23
C GLU A 50 0.53 -4.67 10.67
N LYS A 51 -0.41 -4.78 9.73
CA LYS A 51 -1.82 -4.51 9.96
C LYS A 51 -2.68 -5.66 9.45
N LEU A 52 -3.66 -6.04 10.25
CA LEU A 52 -4.71 -6.98 9.87
C LEU A 52 -5.77 -6.24 9.05
N ILE A 53 -6.09 -6.78 7.88
CA ILE A 53 -7.08 -6.23 6.95
C ILE A 53 -8.07 -7.33 6.57
N ASP A 54 -9.34 -6.99 6.45
CA ASP A 54 -10.38 -7.93 6.00
C ASP A 54 -10.05 -8.45 4.58
N SER A 55 -10.21 -9.76 4.37
CA SER A 55 -9.95 -10.41 3.07
C SER A 55 -10.82 -9.84 1.94
N ARG A 56 -11.98 -9.25 2.29
CA ARG A 56 -12.91 -8.58 1.36
C ARG A 56 -12.41 -7.22 0.85
N CYS A 57 -11.44 -6.60 1.50
CA CYS A 57 -10.88 -5.32 1.06
C CYS A 57 -10.17 -5.46 -0.29
N ARG A 58 -10.30 -4.44 -1.15
CA ARG A 58 -9.61 -4.37 -2.44
C ARG A 58 -8.23 -3.73 -2.30
N ALA A 59 -7.33 -4.11 -3.19
CA ALA A 59 -6.00 -3.54 -3.33
C ALA A 59 -5.55 -3.66 -4.79
N THR A 60 -4.63 -2.80 -5.22
CA THR A 60 -4.05 -2.85 -6.57
C THR A 60 -2.66 -3.47 -6.51
N ILE A 61 -2.36 -4.39 -7.43
CA ILE A 61 -1.05 -5.05 -7.49
C ILE A 61 -0.03 -4.07 -8.08
N GLY A 62 1.18 -4.04 -7.51
CA GLY A 62 2.28 -3.19 -7.93
C GLY A 62 2.58 -2.05 -6.96
N ILE A 63 3.36 -1.09 -7.44
CA ILE A 63 3.88 0.05 -6.66
C ILE A 63 3.21 1.33 -7.16
N ALA A 64 2.95 2.28 -6.25
CA ALA A 64 2.46 3.60 -6.64
C ALA A 64 3.48 4.32 -7.55
N SER A 65 2.98 5.03 -8.56
CA SER A 65 3.81 5.77 -9.52
C SER A 65 4.75 6.78 -8.85
N ASN A 66 5.78 7.21 -9.59
CA ASN A 66 6.77 8.21 -9.16
C ASN A 66 7.63 7.80 -7.94
N PRO A 67 8.41 6.70 -8.03
CA PRO A 67 9.29 6.26 -6.94
C PRO A 67 10.40 7.27 -6.60
N ASN A 68 10.82 8.07 -7.58
CA ASN A 68 11.89 9.06 -7.40
C ASN A 68 11.40 10.38 -6.77
N HIS A 69 10.15 10.45 -6.33
CA HIS A 69 9.61 11.66 -5.72
C HIS A 69 10.43 12.12 -4.50
N GLY A 70 10.91 11.18 -3.68
CA GLY A 70 11.76 11.50 -2.51
C GLY A 70 13.15 12.03 -2.85
N ALA A 71 13.67 11.73 -4.04
CA ALA A 71 14.98 12.23 -4.50
C ALA A 71 14.90 13.65 -5.09
N ARG A 72 13.70 14.22 -5.24
CA ARG A 72 13.50 15.56 -5.80
C ARG A 72 14.03 16.61 -4.82
N LYS A 73 15.11 17.30 -5.19
CA LYS A 73 15.66 18.44 -4.45
C LYS A 73 14.88 19.72 -4.78
N LEU A 74 14.51 20.48 -3.74
CA LEU A 74 14.06 21.86 -3.89
C LEU A 74 15.29 22.72 -4.19
N ARG A 75 15.31 23.40 -5.34
CA ARG A 75 16.49 24.15 -5.82
C ARG A 75 16.41 25.65 -5.52
N LYS A 76 15.27 26.14 -5.03
CA LYS A 76 15.03 27.54 -4.69
C LYS A 76 14.07 27.66 -3.49
N ALA A 77 14.19 28.74 -2.73
CA ALA A 77 13.37 28.98 -1.53
C ALA A 77 11.86 29.04 -1.85
N GLY A 78 11.46 29.60 -3.00
CA GLY A 78 10.04 29.66 -3.41
C GLY A 78 9.46 28.34 -3.96
N GLN A 79 10.09 27.19 -3.69
CA GLN A 79 9.63 25.87 -4.14
C GLN A 79 9.11 24.99 -2.98
N SER A 80 9.29 25.43 -1.74
CA SER A 80 8.74 24.81 -0.53
C SER A 80 7.23 24.98 -0.44
#